data_AF-W0LKK4-F1
#
_entry.id   AF-W0LKK4-F1
#
_cell.length_a   1.000
_cell.length_b   1.000
_cell.length_c   1.000
_cell.angle_alpha   90.00
_cell.angle_beta   90.00
_cell.angle_gamma   90.00
#
_symmetry.space_group_name_H-M   'P 1'
#
loop_
_entity.id
_entity.type
_entity.pdbx_description
1 polymer ?
#
loop_
_entity_poly.entity_id
_entity_poly.type
_entity_poly.pdbx_seq_one_letter_code
_entity_poly.pdbx_strand_id
1 'polypeptide(L)'
;MRRSDSSRSHIQTLYRFTLRPRETQDFTDMCHYHSTSPRSHFTQKLLCTRPTHNGRITLSESKLIITENHQRMESALNSEQEHRAALKRYFAIDVMV
;
A
#
# COMPACT_ATOMS: atom_id res chain seq x y z
N MET A 1 0.30 4.80 -2.14
CA MET A 1 0.93 6.11 -1.85
C MET A 1 2.23 6.23 -2.65
N ARG A 2 2.20 6.86 -3.84
CA ARG A 2 3.42 7.07 -4.64
C ARG A 2 4.30 8.08 -3.92
N ARG A 3 5.49 7.67 -3.46
CA ARG A 3 6.58 8.61 -3.19
C ARG A 3 7.42 8.60 -4.46
N SER A 4 7.47 9.73 -5.16
CA SER A 4 8.24 9.89 -6.39
C SER A 4 9.71 9.66 -6.09
N ASP A 5 10.35 8.82 -6.90
CA ASP A 5 11.80 8.73 -6.98
C ASP A 5 12.25 9.79 -7.98
N SER A 6 12.91 10.86 -7.51
CA SER A 6 13.44 11.92 -8.38
C SER A 6 14.51 12.72 -7.67
N SER A 7 15.64 12.87 -8.34
CA SER A 7 16.86 13.66 -8.08
C SER A 7 16.68 15.17 -7.78
N ARG A 8 15.58 15.62 -7.15
CA ARG A 8 15.42 16.98 -6.64
C ARG A 8 14.60 16.98 -5.35
N SER A 9 15.15 17.59 -4.30
CA SER A 9 14.53 17.82 -3.00
C SER A 9 13.31 18.75 -3.10
N HIS A 10 12.18 18.24 -3.54
CA HIS A 10 10.89 18.92 -3.45
C HIS A 10 10.09 18.38 -2.27
N ILE A 11 9.65 19.27 -1.39
CA ILE A 11 8.79 18.92 -0.25
C ILE A 11 7.40 18.55 -0.80
N GLN A 12 6.97 17.31 -0.56
CA GLN A 12 5.62 16.86 -0.88
C GLN A 12 4.78 16.77 0.40
N THR A 13 3.70 17.56 0.48
CA THR A 13 2.73 17.43 1.58
C THR A 13 1.92 16.16 1.37
N LEU A 14 2.00 15.21 2.30
CA LEU A 14 1.27 13.94 2.23
C LEU A 14 -0.06 14.00 2.99
N TYR A 15 -0.02 14.52 4.20
CA TYR A 15 -1.18 14.64 5.08
C TYR A 15 -1.10 15.93 5.88
N ARG A 16 -2.25 16.40 6.34
CA ARG A 16 -2.40 17.51 7.27
C ARG A 16 -3.39 17.07 8.33
N PHE A 17 -3.02 17.23 9.60
CA PHE A 17 -3.82 16.85 10.75
C PHE A 17 -3.66 17.89 11.87
N THR A 18 -4.49 17.81 12.90
CA THR A 18 -4.44 18.69 14.07
C THR A 18 -3.85 17.94 15.27
N LEU A 19 -3.41 18.68 16.29
CA LEU A 19 -2.91 18.11 17.55
C LEU A 19 -4.04 17.74 18.53
N ARG A 20 -5.30 17.77 18.08
CA ARG A 20 -6.44 17.43 18.94
C ARG A 20 -6.43 15.92 19.23
N PRO A 21 -6.41 15.50 20.51
CA PRO A 21 -6.54 14.10 20.87
C PRO A 21 -7.85 13.50 20.34
N ARG A 22 -7.81 12.22 19.97
CA ARG A 22 -8.95 11.45 19.47
C ARG A 22 -8.98 10.09 20.17
N GLU A 23 -10.18 9.62 20.45
CA GLU A 23 -10.40 8.28 20.97
C GLU A 23 -10.57 7.27 19.83
N THR A 24 -10.40 5.98 20.10
CA THR A 24 -10.55 4.94 19.07
C THR A 24 -11.90 4.99 18.36
N GLN A 25 -12.97 5.33 19.09
CA GLN A 25 -14.33 5.43 18.55
C GLN A 25 -14.50 6.56 17.51
N ASP A 26 -13.67 7.62 17.58
CA ASP A 26 -13.70 8.71 16.60
C ASP A 26 -13.31 8.24 15.18
N PHE A 27 -12.65 7.07 15.06
CA PHE A 27 -12.19 6.53 13.78
C PHE A 27 -13.19 5.57 13.14
N THR A 28 -14.21 5.11 13.87
CA THR A 28 -15.12 4.04 13.44
C THR A 28 -15.80 4.37 12.12
N ASP A 29 -16.33 5.58 11.97
CA ASP A 29 -17.04 5.98 10.75
C ASP A 29 -16.12 6.00 9.52
N MET A 30 -14.89 6.50 9.68
CA MET A 30 -13.91 6.54 8.59
C MET A 30 -13.34 5.16 8.27
N CYS A 31 -13.14 4.29 9.26
CA CYS A 31 -12.79 2.89 9.04
C CYS A 31 -13.89 2.16 8.27
N HIS A 32 -15.16 2.35 8.65
CA HIS A 32 -16.31 1.79 7.95
C HIS A 32 -16.37 2.31 6.51
N TYR A 33 -16.24 3.62 6.31
CA TYR A 33 -16.19 4.21 4.96
C TYR A 33 -15.07 3.59 4.12
N HIS A 34 -13.85 3.51 4.65
CA HIS A 34 -12.72 3.01 3.88
C HIS A 34 -12.82 1.53 3.52
N SER A 35 -13.46 0.72 4.36
CA SER A 35 -13.60 -0.73 4.18
C SER A 35 -14.81 -1.14 3.34
N THR A 36 -15.87 -0.33 3.28
CA THR A 36 -17.15 -0.75 2.66
C THR A 36 -17.63 0.16 1.52
N SER A 37 -17.28 1.45 1.53
CA SER A 37 -17.84 2.40 0.58
C SER A 37 -17.31 2.13 -0.82
N PRO A 38 -18.17 1.99 -1.86
CA PRO A 38 -17.72 1.81 -3.24
C PRO A 38 -16.95 3.02 -3.79
N ARG A 39 -16.97 4.16 -3.09
CA ARG A 39 -16.19 5.37 -3.41
C ARG A 39 -14.81 5.40 -2.75
N SER A 40 -14.50 4.44 -1.88
CA SER A 40 -13.18 4.32 -1.25
C SER A 40 -12.16 3.79 -2.25
N HIS A 41 -10.96 4.36 -2.27
CA HIS A 41 -9.86 3.77 -3.06
C HIS A 41 -9.54 2.34 -2.62
N PHE A 42 -9.74 1.99 -1.35
CA PHE A 42 -9.39 0.68 -0.81
C PHE A 42 -10.39 -0.43 -1.19
N THR A 43 -11.62 -0.09 -1.56
CA THR A 43 -12.59 -1.06 -2.10
C THR A 43 -12.47 -1.19 -3.62
N GLN A 44 -11.83 -0.22 -4.27
CA GLN A 44 -11.67 -0.17 -5.73
C GLN A 44 -10.33 -0.73 -6.21
N LYS A 45 -9.34 -0.81 -5.31
CA LYS A 45 -7.96 -1.10 -5.68
C LYS A 45 -7.32 -2.10 -4.75
N LEU A 46 -6.64 -3.08 -5.32
CA LEU A 46 -5.85 -4.02 -4.53
C LEU A 46 -4.50 -3.40 -4.22
N LEU A 47 -4.20 -3.25 -2.93
CA LEU A 47 -2.95 -2.71 -2.45
C LEU A 47 -2.48 -3.45 -1.19
N CYS A 48 -1.27 -3.98 -1.23
CA CYS A 48 -0.58 -4.52 -0.06
C CYS A 48 0.82 -3.90 0.02
N THR A 49 1.23 -3.38 1.17
CA THR A 49 2.53 -2.71 1.32
C THR A 49 3.17 -3.09 2.63
N ARG A 50 4.45 -3.49 2.57
CA ARG A 50 5.24 -3.89 3.74
C ARG A 50 6.58 -3.16 3.74
N PRO A 51 6.91 -2.39 4.79
CA PRO A 51 8.26 -1.83 4.95
C PRO A 51 9.28 -2.97 5.16
N THR A 52 10.49 -2.80 4.63
CA THR A 52 11.63 -3.69 4.87
C THR A 52 12.73 -2.90 5.60
N HIS A 53 13.79 -3.58 6.04
CA HIS A 53 14.90 -2.94 6.75
C HIS A 53 15.57 -1.80 5.97
N ASN A 54 15.56 -1.88 4.64
CA ASN A 54 16.25 -1.00 3.71
C ASN A 54 15.34 -0.45 2.60
N GLY A 55 14.02 -0.53 2.78
CA GLY A 55 13.11 -0.28 1.68
C GLY A 55 11.65 -0.61 1.95
N ARG A 56 10.96 -1.04 0.89
CA ARG A 56 9.53 -1.34 0.91
C ARG A 56 9.15 -2.23 -0.25
N ILE A 57 8.29 -3.20 0.03
CA ILE A 57 7.64 -4.01 -0.98
C ILE A 57 6.17 -3.58 -1.07
N THR A 58 5.69 -3.34 -2.28
CA THR A 58 4.31 -2.94 -2.57
C THR A 58 3.76 -3.82 -3.68
N LEU A 59 2.68 -4.52 -3.42
CA LEU A 59 1.86 -5.15 -4.42
C LEU A 59 0.66 -4.23 -4.68
N SER A 60 0.45 -3.82 -5.93
CA SER A 60 -0.59 -2.88 -6.34
C SER A 60 -1.21 -3.38 -7.63
N GLU A 61 -2.49 -3.75 -7.59
CA GLU A 61 -3.16 -4.43 -8.69
C GLU A 61 -2.28 -5.58 -9.25
N SER A 62 -2.06 -5.61 -10.56
CA SER A 62 -1.19 -6.54 -11.28
C SER A 62 0.30 -6.17 -11.25
N LYS A 63 0.79 -5.46 -10.22
CA LYS A 63 2.21 -5.05 -10.14
C LYS A 63 2.83 -5.35 -8.79
N LEU A 64 4.04 -5.91 -8.82
CA LEU A 64 4.94 -5.97 -7.69
C LEU A 64 6.00 -4.88 -7.83
N ILE A 65 6.15 -4.08 -6.79
CA ILE A 65 7.08 -2.96 -6.72
C ILE A 65 7.98 -3.21 -5.51
N ILE A 66 9.27 -3.35 -5.74
CA ILE A 66 10.27 -3.49 -4.69
C ILE A 66 11.15 -2.25 -4.73
N THR A 67 11.21 -1.54 -3.62
CA THR A 67 12.16 -0.45 -3.41
C THR A 67 13.17 -0.90 -2.39
N GLU A 68 14.46 -0.87 -2.74
CA GLU A 68 15.57 -1.30 -1.88
C GLU A 68 16.77 -0.38 -2.13
N ASN A 69 17.39 0.16 -1.07
CA ASN A 69 18.57 1.03 -1.19
C ASN A 69 18.41 2.18 -2.22
N HIS A 70 17.22 2.80 -2.27
CA HIS A 70 16.82 3.84 -3.23
C HIS A 70 16.70 3.37 -4.68
N GLN A 71 16.82 2.08 -4.96
CA GLN A 71 16.53 1.49 -6.26
C GLN A 71 15.09 0.99 -6.28
N ARG A 72 14.38 1.23 -7.38
CA ARG A 72 12.98 0.83 -7.55
C ARG A 72 12.84 -0.11 -8.73
N MET A 73 12.38 -1.33 -8.44
CA MET A 73 12.09 -2.36 -9.43
C MET A 73 10.59 -2.58 -9.49
N GLU A 74 10.05 -2.68 -10.71
CA GLU A 74 8.66 -3.05 -10.96
C GLU A 74 8.59 -4.31 -11.82
N SER A 75 7.72 -5.24 -11.48
CA SER A 75 7.36 -6.38 -12.32
C SER A 75 5.84 -6.50 -12.44
N ALA A 76 5.37 -6.90 -13.62
CA ALA A 76 3.97 -7.24 -13.84
C ALA A 76 3.67 -8.63 -13.27
N LEU A 77 2.47 -8.79 -12.72
CA LEU A 77 1.88 -10.05 -12.31
C LEU A 77 0.75 -10.35 -13.30
N ASN A 78 0.93 -11.37 -14.14
CA ASN A 78 0.06 -11.64 -15.28
C ASN A 78 -1.00 -12.70 -14.99
N SER A 79 -1.00 -13.27 -13.78
CA SER A 79 -1.97 -14.28 -13.37
C SER A 79 -2.30 -14.19 -11.87
N GLU A 80 -3.46 -14.73 -11.52
CA GLU A 80 -3.88 -14.91 -10.13
C GLU A 80 -2.90 -15.79 -9.32
N GLN A 81 -2.28 -16.77 -9.98
CA GLN A 81 -1.27 -17.65 -9.39
C GLN A 81 -0.02 -16.86 -9.00
N GLU A 82 0.48 -16.00 -9.88
CA GLU A 82 1.61 -15.10 -9.58
C GLU A 82 1.26 -14.12 -8.46
N HIS A 83 0.01 -13.63 -8.47
CA HIS A 83 -0.48 -12.73 -7.44
C HIS A 83 -0.52 -13.38 -6.04
N ARG A 84 -1.08 -14.58 -5.94
CA ARG A 84 -1.08 -15.37 -4.70
C ARG A 84 0.33 -15.73 -4.24
N ALA A 85 1.18 -16.15 -5.17
CA ALA A 85 2.58 -16.45 -4.85
C ALA A 85 3.31 -15.22 -4.30
N ALA A 86 3.05 -14.04 -4.85
CA ALA A 86 3.61 -12.79 -4.35
C ALA A 86 3.08 -12.42 -2.95
N LEU A 87 1.76 -12.54 -2.71
CA LEU A 87 1.16 -12.34 -1.39
C LEU A 87 1.79 -13.26 -0.33
N LYS A 88 1.91 -14.56 -0.63
CA LYS A 88 2.49 -15.53 0.29
C LYS A 88 3.97 -15.25 0.55
N ARG A 89 4.77 -15.04 -0.50
CA ARG A 89 6.22 -14.84 -0.40
C ARG A 89 6.59 -13.51 0.28
N TYR A 90 5.95 -12.42 -0.13
CA TYR A 90 6.35 -11.07 0.28
C TYR A 90 5.50 -10.47 1.39
N PHE A 91 4.39 -11.09 1.77
CA PHE A 91 3.51 -10.56 2.81
C PHE A 91 3.10 -11.60 3.85
N ALA A 92 3.47 -12.88 3.67
CA ALA A 92 3.04 -13.99 4.52
C ALA A 92 1.51 -14.12 4.61
N ILE A 93 0.80 -13.71 3.56
CA ILE A 93 -0.65 -13.83 3.43
C ILE A 93 -0.94 -15.00 2.52
N ASP A 94 -1.55 -16.04 3.08
CA ASP A 94 -2.08 -17.17 2.31
C ASP A 94 -3.58 -16.98 2.11
N VAL A 95 -3.99 -16.87 0.85
CA VAL A 95 -5.40 -16.70 0.51
C VAL A 95 -5.86 -18.03 -0.08
N MET A 96 -6.55 -18.81 0.75
CA MET A 96 -7.28 -19.98 0.29
C MET A 96 -8.57 -19.48 -0.35
N VAL A 97 -8.78 -19.81 -1.63
CA VAL A 97 -10.05 -19.59 -2.33
C VAL A 97 -10.75 -20.93 -2.43
#